data_AF-A0A382DS43-F1
#
_entry.id   AF-A0A382DS43-F1
#
_cell.length_a   1.000
_cell.length_b   1.000
_cell.length_c   1.000
_cell.angle_alpha   90.00
_cell.angle_beta   90.00
_cell.angle_gamma   90.00
#
_symmetry.space_group_name_H-M   'P 1'
#
loop_
_entity.id
_entity.type
_entity.pdbx_description
1 polymer ?
#
loop_
_entity_poly.entity_id
_entity_poly.type
_entity_poly.pdbx_seq_one_letter_code
_entity_poly.pdbx_strand_id
1 'polypeptide(L)'
;MTLTLGVAVFAVLGTAAQTAEIYTPGEPVRGDFKNFARVFLKSHCFDCHDNDTAKGDLSLEDLGSVDETSAAVWKSIWAQVTLQEMPPKKKSQPGIIDRLRF
;
A
#
# COMPACT_ATOMS: atom_id res chain seq x y z
N MET A 1 56.91 34.55 4.59
CA MET A 1 56.70 33.31 3.82
C MET A 1 56.54 32.15 4.77
N THR A 2 55.32 31.77 5.09
CA THR A 2 54.98 30.42 5.60
C THR A 2 53.57 30.12 5.11
N LEU A 3 53.48 29.34 4.03
CA LEU A 3 52.26 28.73 3.53
C LEU A 3 51.72 27.77 4.59
N THR A 4 50.44 27.87 4.94
CA THR A 4 49.69 26.74 5.49
C THR A 4 48.57 26.42 4.51
N LEU A 5 48.77 25.34 3.76
CA LEU A 5 47.75 24.71 2.91
C LEU A 5 46.73 24.05 3.83
N GLY A 6 45.58 24.70 4.02
CA GLY A 6 44.43 24.08 4.66
C GLY A 6 43.86 23.00 3.74
N VAL A 7 44.07 21.74 4.09
CA VAL A 7 43.41 20.59 3.45
C VAL A 7 41.93 20.68 3.79
N ALA A 8 41.10 21.05 2.82
CA ALA A 8 39.66 20.95 2.94
C ALA A 8 39.29 19.46 3.01
N VAL A 9 38.89 19.01 4.19
CA VAL A 9 38.33 17.68 4.41
C VAL A 9 37.03 17.60 3.61
N PHE A 10 37.01 16.74 2.60
CA PHE A 10 35.81 16.39 1.85
C PHE A 10 34.79 15.78 2.80
N ALA A 11 33.80 16.58 3.22
CA ALA A 11 32.57 16.05 3.78
C ALA A 11 31.83 15.36 2.64
N VAL A 12 32.05 14.05 2.47
CA VAL A 12 31.16 13.20 1.69
C VAL A 12 29.83 13.22 2.45
N LEU A 13 28.93 14.10 2.02
CA LEU A 13 27.52 14.01 2.40
C LEU A 13 27.04 12.65 1.89
N GLY A 14 27.00 11.67 2.78
CA GLY A 14 26.44 10.36 2.52
C GLY A 14 25.05 10.55 1.91
N THR A 15 24.88 10.05 0.69
CA THR A 15 23.56 9.93 0.09
C THR A 15 22.70 9.14 1.06
N ALA A 16 21.70 9.79 1.63
CA ALA A 16 20.59 9.09 2.25
C ALA A 16 20.00 8.20 1.14
N ALA A 17 20.39 6.93 1.13
CA ALA A 17 19.74 5.91 0.34
C ALA A 17 18.28 5.93 0.79
N GLN A 18 17.41 6.49 -0.05
CA GLN A 18 15.99 6.43 0.17
C GLN A 18 15.66 4.95 0.32
N THR A 19 15.11 4.57 1.47
CA THR A 19 14.68 3.21 1.73
C THR A 19 13.60 2.88 0.69
N ALA A 20 14.00 2.23 -0.40
CA ALA A 20 13.05 1.63 -1.30
C ALA A 20 12.23 0.65 -0.46
N GLU A 21 10.90 0.78 -0.48
CA GLU A 21 10.06 -0.23 0.14
C GLU A 21 10.14 -1.51 -0.68
N ILE A 22 11.08 -2.37 -0.28
CA ILE A 22 11.27 -3.69 -0.89
C ILE A 22 10.16 -4.60 -0.37
N TYR A 23 9.46 -5.24 -1.30
CA TYR A 23 8.60 -6.39 -1.02
C TYR A 23 9.40 -7.67 -1.16
N THR A 24 9.47 -8.47 -0.10
CA THR A 24 10.13 -9.78 -0.09
C THR A 24 9.06 -10.87 0.01
N PRO A 25 8.84 -11.68 -1.04
CA PRO A 25 7.91 -12.80 -0.96
C PRO A 25 8.27 -13.75 0.20
N GLY A 26 7.26 -14.13 0.98
CA GLY A 26 7.42 -15.06 2.12
C GLY A 26 7.77 -14.39 3.46
N GLU A 27 8.11 -13.10 3.47
CA GLU A 27 8.16 -12.34 4.72
C GLU A 27 6.74 -11.93 5.15
N PRO A 28 6.48 -11.81 6.47
CA PRO A 28 5.24 -11.20 6.95
C PRO A 28 5.05 -9.80 6.37
N VAL A 29 3.82 -9.50 5.95
CA VAL A 29 3.46 -8.15 5.48
C VAL A 29 3.73 -7.15 6.60
N ARG A 30 4.45 -6.06 6.27
CA ARG A 30 4.67 -4.95 7.21
C ARG A 30 3.47 -4.02 7.21
N GLY A 31 2.97 -3.69 8.39
CA GLY A 31 1.83 -2.80 8.58
C GLY A 31 0.66 -3.49 9.28
N ASP A 32 -0.35 -2.71 9.60
CA ASP A 32 -1.58 -3.17 10.23
C ASP A 32 -2.78 -2.44 9.63
N PHE A 33 -3.98 -2.70 10.16
CA PHE A 33 -5.18 -2.03 9.69
C PHE A 33 -5.11 -0.50 9.78
N LYS A 34 -4.58 0.05 10.86
CA LYS A 34 -4.55 1.51 11.10
C LYS A 34 -3.53 2.20 10.21
N ASN A 35 -2.37 1.59 10.05
CA ASN A 35 -1.21 2.20 9.40
C ASN A 35 -1.12 1.90 7.89
N PHE A 36 -1.85 0.90 7.40
CA PHE A 36 -1.84 0.51 5.98
C PHE A 36 -3.25 0.27 5.42
N ALA A 37 -3.94 -0.77 5.90
CA ALA A 37 -5.12 -1.27 5.19
C ALA A 37 -6.26 -0.25 5.12
N ARG A 38 -6.49 0.53 6.19
CA ARG A 38 -7.51 1.60 6.18
C ARG A 38 -7.26 2.65 5.10
N VAL A 39 -6.00 3.07 4.94
CA VAL A 39 -5.63 4.07 3.92
C VAL A 39 -5.77 3.48 2.52
N PHE A 40 -5.37 2.21 2.35
CA PHE A 40 -5.53 1.48 1.10
C PHE A 40 -7.01 1.38 0.69
N LEU A 41 -7.88 0.90 1.60
CA LEU A 41 -9.32 0.77 1.36
C LEU A 41 -9.96 2.12 1.03
N LYS A 42 -9.58 3.19 1.75
CA LYS A 42 -10.07 4.55 1.46
C LYS A 42 -9.65 5.05 0.08
N SER A 43 -8.43 4.74 -0.35
CA SER A 43 -7.87 5.27 -1.60
C SER A 43 -8.32 4.49 -2.84
N HIS A 44 -8.67 3.20 -2.67
CA HIS A 44 -8.88 2.28 -3.78
C HIS A 44 -10.23 1.57 -3.78
N CYS A 45 -10.97 1.53 -2.66
CA CYS A 45 -12.18 0.71 -2.54
C CYS A 45 -13.46 1.51 -2.25
N PHE A 46 -13.44 2.40 -1.24
CA PHE A 46 -14.66 3.03 -0.73
C PHE A 46 -15.35 3.98 -1.72
N ASP A 47 -14.63 4.57 -2.66
CA ASP A 47 -15.18 5.35 -3.78
C ASP A 47 -16.30 4.65 -4.59
N CYS A 48 -16.39 3.31 -4.49
CA CYS A 48 -17.35 2.49 -5.21
C CYS A 48 -18.07 1.46 -4.34
N HIS A 49 -17.47 1.06 -3.20
CA HIS A 49 -17.96 0.00 -2.34
C HIS A 49 -18.16 0.47 -0.89
N ASP A 50 -18.61 1.71 -0.71
CA ASP A 50 -19.20 2.20 0.54
C ASP A 50 -20.69 1.83 0.64
N ASN A 51 -21.34 2.19 1.76
CA ASN A 51 -22.76 1.94 1.96
C ASN A 51 -23.67 2.69 0.98
N ASP A 52 -23.25 3.87 0.51
CA ASP A 52 -24.07 4.72 -0.36
C ASP A 52 -24.03 4.26 -1.83
N THR A 53 -22.88 3.81 -2.31
CA THR A 53 -22.68 3.45 -3.72
C THR A 53 -22.84 1.95 -3.97
N ALA A 54 -22.28 1.12 -3.08
CA ALA A 54 -22.39 -0.34 -3.07
C ALA A 54 -22.31 -1.03 -4.47
N LYS A 55 -21.37 -0.63 -5.33
CA LYS A 55 -21.28 -1.18 -6.70
C LYS A 55 -21.07 -2.68 -6.68
N GLY A 56 -21.75 -3.38 -7.57
CA GLY A 56 -21.68 -4.84 -7.64
C GLY A 56 -22.23 -5.51 -6.39
N ASP A 57 -23.20 -4.87 -5.73
CA ASP A 57 -23.89 -5.36 -4.54
C ASP A 57 -22.93 -5.66 -3.36
N LEU A 58 -21.86 -4.86 -3.26
CA LEU A 58 -20.84 -4.99 -2.22
C LEU A 58 -20.61 -3.66 -1.51
N SER A 59 -20.91 -3.62 -0.21
CA SER A 59 -20.40 -2.61 0.71
C SER A 59 -19.35 -3.21 1.65
N LEU A 60 -18.21 -2.55 1.73
CA LEU A 60 -17.13 -2.91 2.65
C LEU A 60 -17.34 -2.39 4.07
N GLU A 61 -18.22 -1.40 4.26
CA GLU A 61 -18.58 -0.90 5.60
C GLU A 61 -19.51 -1.88 6.31
N ASP A 62 -20.48 -2.43 5.57
CA ASP A 62 -21.38 -3.49 6.07
C ASP A 62 -20.68 -4.85 6.19
N LEU A 63 -19.69 -5.14 5.31
CA LEU A 63 -18.91 -6.38 5.38
C LEU A 63 -18.07 -6.47 6.68
N GLY A 64 -17.58 -5.34 7.17
CA GLY A 64 -16.80 -5.27 8.40
C GLY A 64 -15.45 -5.99 8.34
N SER A 65 -14.94 -6.39 9.50
CA SER A 65 -13.65 -7.10 9.62
C SER A 65 -13.70 -8.53 9.08
N VAL A 66 -12.53 -9.12 8.87
CA VAL A 66 -12.42 -10.54 8.52
C VAL A 66 -12.84 -11.42 9.71
N ASP A 67 -13.84 -12.26 9.50
CA ASP A 67 -14.31 -13.32 10.40
C ASP A 67 -14.71 -14.58 9.62
N GLU A 68 -15.24 -15.62 10.28
CA GLU A 68 -15.62 -16.87 9.62
C GLU A 68 -16.67 -16.69 8.52
N THR A 69 -17.53 -15.67 8.61
CA THR A 69 -18.61 -15.40 7.66
C THR A 69 -18.16 -14.51 6.50
N SER A 70 -17.25 -13.57 6.76
CA SER A 70 -16.79 -12.59 5.76
C SER A 70 -15.52 -13.02 5.01
N ALA A 71 -14.78 -14.01 5.51
CA ALA A 71 -13.50 -14.43 4.93
C ALA A 71 -13.58 -14.84 3.45
N ALA A 72 -14.69 -15.44 3.01
CA ALA A 72 -14.86 -15.81 1.60
C ALA A 72 -14.91 -14.57 0.69
N VAL A 73 -15.62 -13.52 1.12
CA VAL A 73 -15.75 -12.26 0.38
C VAL A 73 -14.41 -11.51 0.38
N TRP A 74 -13.74 -11.40 1.53
CA TRP A 74 -12.42 -10.79 1.64
C TRP A 74 -11.36 -11.47 0.75
N LYS A 75 -11.37 -12.81 0.66
CA LYS A 75 -10.50 -13.54 -0.29
C LYS A 75 -10.78 -13.17 -1.75
N SER A 76 -12.05 -12.99 -2.11
CA SER A 76 -12.43 -12.55 -3.46
C SER A 76 -11.93 -11.13 -3.76
N ILE A 77 -12.11 -10.21 -2.81
CA ILE A 77 -11.59 -8.83 -2.90
C ILE A 77 -10.07 -8.84 -3.10
N TRP A 78 -9.35 -9.59 -2.27
CA TRP A 78 -7.90 -9.75 -2.38
C TRP A 78 -7.48 -10.28 -3.75
N ALA A 79 -8.19 -11.29 -4.27
CA ALA A 79 -7.92 -11.84 -5.60
C ALA A 79 -8.14 -10.81 -6.71
N GLN A 80 -9.23 -10.04 -6.67
CA GLN A 80 -9.51 -8.99 -7.64
C GLN A 80 -8.42 -7.90 -7.65
N VAL A 81 -7.94 -7.50 -6.47
CA VAL A 81 -6.84 -6.52 -6.34
C VAL A 81 -5.53 -7.10 -6.87
N THR A 82 -5.21 -8.35 -6.50
CA THR A 82 -3.99 -9.06 -6.94
C THR A 82 -3.95 -9.23 -8.45
N LEU A 83 -5.09 -9.55 -9.07
CA LEU A 83 -5.25 -9.73 -10.51
C LEU A 83 -5.37 -8.40 -11.28
N GLN A 84 -5.32 -7.25 -10.60
CA GLN A 84 -5.48 -5.91 -11.19
C GLN A 84 -6.85 -5.68 -11.84
N GLU A 85 -7.87 -6.43 -11.43
CA GLU A 85 -9.25 -6.21 -11.85
C GLU A 85 -9.89 -5.07 -11.05
N MET A 86 -9.46 -4.91 -9.79
CA MET A 86 -9.85 -3.80 -8.92
C MET A 86 -8.64 -2.97 -8.47
N PRO A 87 -8.76 -1.62 -8.44
CA PRO A 87 -9.89 -0.83 -8.93
C PRO A 87 -10.13 -1.01 -10.45
N PRO A 88 -11.26 -0.58 -11.03
CA PRO A 88 -11.45 -0.66 -12.47
C PRO A 88 -10.38 0.16 -13.22
N LYS A 89 -10.01 -0.23 -14.44
CA LYS A 89 -8.93 0.41 -15.24
C LYS A 89 -9.02 1.93 -15.39
N LYS A 90 -10.22 2.51 -15.25
CA LYS A 90 -10.48 3.97 -15.32
C LYS A 90 -10.24 4.72 -14.00
N LYS A 91 -9.91 4.01 -12.91
CA LYS A 91 -9.61 4.55 -11.58
C LYS A 91 -8.13 4.40 -11.28
N SER A 92 -7.65 5.17 -10.30
CA SER A 92 -6.26 5.10 -9.87
C SER A 92 -5.92 3.70 -9.33
N GLN A 93 -4.93 3.05 -9.93
CA GLN A 93 -4.46 1.75 -9.50
C GLN A 93 -3.48 1.89 -8.32
N PRO A 94 -3.47 0.96 -7.37
CA PRO A 94 -2.41 0.91 -6.36
C PRO A 94 -1.06 0.68 -7.03
N GLY A 95 -0.01 1.21 -6.41
CA GLY A 95 1.37 0.89 -6.78
C GLY A 95 1.65 -0.61 -6.61
N ILE A 96 2.67 -1.13 -7.30
CA ILE A 96 3.00 -2.56 -7.28
C ILE A 96 3.24 -3.05 -5.84
N ILE A 97 3.98 -2.28 -5.03
CA ILE A 97 4.31 -2.66 -3.66
C ILE A 97 3.07 -2.64 -2.77
N ASP A 98 2.22 -1.61 -2.86
CA ASP A 98 0.98 -1.56 -2.08
C ASP A 98 0.02 -2.69 -2.46
N ARG A 99 -0.07 -3.02 -3.76
CA ARG A 99 -0.88 -4.15 -4.23
C ARG A 99 -0.40 -5.47 -3.65
N LEU A 100 0.92 -5.70 -3.60
CA LEU A 100 1.50 -6.95 -3.10
C LEU A 100 1.40 -7.07 -1.57
N ARG A 101 1.17 -5.96 -0.86
CA ARG A 101 1.02 -5.92 0.60
C ARG A 101 -0.43 -6.05 1.06
N PHE A 102 -1.40 -5.70 0.20
CA PHE A 102 -2.81 -5.87 0.49
C PHE A 102 -3.20 -7.35 0.45
#